data_AF-A0A183HE53-F1
#
_entry.id   AF-A0A183HE53-F1
#
_cell.length_a   1.000
_cell.length_b   1.000
_cell.length_c   1.000
_cell.angle_alpha   90.00
_cell.angle_beta   90.00
_cell.angle_gamma   90.00
#
_symmetry.space_group_name_H-M   'P 1'
#
loop_
_entity.id
_entity.type
_entity.pdbx_description
1 polymer ?
#
loop_
_entity_poly.entity_id
_entity_poly.type
_entity_poly.pdbx_seq_one_letter_code
_entity_poly.pdbx_strand_id
1 'polypeptide(L)'
;MSLSEIPEGELRSRFLTVGLADKTVRIISLDPQDCLSPLSMQALPSEPESIIVLEMFGTEAQSASTVHLNIGLQNGCLLRTTVDQVTGELTDNRTRYLGTKSVKLFRVRIQNKDAIMAASSRAWLLYDYQSRFHLTPLSYAALEYAAGFSSEQCPEGIVAIAENTLRILSLEKLGAVFNHVVHPLDYTPRRMIVHKASGNLIIIENDHAAFTVKGKMERRKQLADELMEVAKEAEEADQQAVKEMADAIRTEKVDERVYGSPKNQKGKWASTVRVMRSSDGETLSHFPFAEDEAAFSIAMVQFQNQSDTQFVLVGCGCELQLKPRKANGGCIYTFLLAANGTTLHLLHRTPTDE
;
A
#
# COMPACT_ATOMS: atom_id res chain seq x y z
N MET A 1 11.53 10.77 31.50
CA MET A 1 12.82 11.50 31.52
C MET A 1 13.67 11.02 30.36
N SER A 2 14.55 11.85 29.81
CA SER A 2 15.50 11.48 28.75
C SER A 2 16.82 12.19 28.94
N LEU A 3 17.90 11.51 28.56
CA LEU A 3 19.25 12.05 28.43
C LEU A 3 19.62 12.05 26.94
N SER A 4 20.50 12.96 26.52
CA SER A 4 21.17 12.77 25.22
C SER A 4 22.17 11.63 25.32
N GLU A 5 22.59 11.10 24.17
CA GLU A 5 23.81 10.29 24.17
C GLU A 5 25.02 11.13 24.58
N ILE A 6 26.05 10.43 25.07
CA ILE A 6 27.31 11.05 25.44
C ILE A 6 28.12 11.19 24.15
N PRO A 7 28.45 12.41 23.69
CA PRO A 7 29.28 12.61 22.52
C PRO A 7 30.63 11.91 22.65
N GLU A 8 31.22 11.50 21.52
CA GLU A 8 32.58 10.94 21.54
C GLU A 8 33.57 11.94 22.12
N GLY A 9 34.30 11.53 23.16
CA GLY A 9 35.26 12.37 23.88
C GLY A 9 34.69 13.10 25.10
N GLU A 10 33.38 13.06 25.32
CA GLU A 10 32.76 13.54 26.55
C GLU A 10 32.52 12.40 27.56
N LEU A 11 32.37 12.76 28.84
CA LEU A 11 32.12 11.79 29.92
C LEU A 11 30.66 11.73 30.35
N ARG A 12 29.84 12.71 29.95
CA ARG A 12 28.46 12.86 30.41
C ARG A 12 27.63 13.65 29.41
N SER A 13 26.33 13.41 29.40
CA SER A 13 25.38 14.33 28.79
C SER A 13 25.18 15.53 29.72
N ARG A 14 25.20 16.73 29.15
CA ARG A 14 24.99 17.99 29.88
C ARG A 14 23.53 18.19 30.32
N PHE A 15 22.58 17.69 29.54
CA PHE A 15 21.16 18.00 29.73
C PHE A 15 20.33 16.79 30.10
N LEU A 16 19.63 16.90 31.23
CA LEU A 16 18.53 16.03 31.60
C LEU A 16 17.20 16.69 31.24
N THR A 17 16.37 16.00 30.48
CA THR A 17 15.04 16.49 30.15
C THR A 17 13.95 15.71 30.88
N VAL A 18 13.06 16.44 31.55
CA VAL A 18 11.98 15.86 32.37
C VAL A 18 10.64 16.44 31.95
N GLY A 19 9.71 15.56 31.59
CA GLY A 19 8.30 15.89 31.39
C GLY A 19 7.54 15.63 32.67
N LEU A 20 6.65 16.55 33.02
CA LEU A 20 5.89 16.54 34.27
C LEU A 20 4.39 16.51 33.99
N ALA A 21 3.62 15.97 34.94
CA ALA A 21 2.16 15.91 34.89
C ALA A 21 1.49 17.29 34.90
N ASP A 22 2.22 18.34 35.29
CA ASP A 22 1.78 19.75 35.22
C ASP A 22 1.77 20.31 33.78
N LYS A 23 1.96 19.44 32.77
CA LYS A 23 2.06 19.80 31.34
C LYS A 23 3.24 20.72 31.07
N THR A 24 4.36 20.51 31.76
CA THR A 24 5.61 21.21 31.46
C THR A 24 6.71 20.21 31.10
N VAL A 25 7.66 20.69 30.30
CA VAL A 25 8.96 20.05 30.11
C VAL A 25 10.04 20.96 30.68
N ARG A 26 11.00 20.39 31.39
CA ARG A 26 12.11 21.11 32.02
C ARG A 26 13.43 20.52 31.57
N ILE A 27 14.39 21.40 31.29
CA ILE A 27 15.80 21.04 31.08
C ILE A 27 16.55 21.34 32.37
N ILE A 28 17.33 20.35 32.80
CA ILE A 28 18.12 20.37 34.03
C ILE A 28 19.59 20.12 33.64
N SER A 29 20.51 20.90 34.20
CA SER A 29 21.95 20.67 34.00
C SER A 29 22.44 19.46 34.79
N LEU A 30 23.33 18.68 34.17
CA LEU A 30 24.10 17.60 34.80
C LEU A 30 25.60 17.91 34.88
N ASP A 31 25.99 19.14 34.57
CA ASP A 31 27.37 19.56 34.74
C ASP A 31 27.75 19.60 36.23
N PRO A 32 29.01 19.31 36.57
CA PRO A 32 29.46 19.34 37.97
C PRO A 32 29.31 20.70 38.65
N GLN A 33 29.35 21.79 37.89
CA GLN A 33 29.34 23.15 38.41
C GLN A 33 27.94 23.60 38.87
N ASP A 34 26.90 23.12 38.18
CA ASP A 34 25.50 23.52 38.38
C ASP A 34 24.56 22.29 38.33
N CYS A 35 25.01 21.18 38.89
CA CYS A 35 24.32 19.89 38.87
C CYS A 35 22.90 19.99 39.46
N LEU A 36 21.92 19.46 38.74
CA LEU A 36 20.49 19.49 39.07
C LEU A 36 19.86 20.89 39.11
N SER A 37 20.53 21.91 38.58
CA SER A 37 19.94 23.24 38.42
C SER A 37 18.97 23.28 37.23
N PRO A 38 17.80 23.94 37.37
CA PRO A 38 16.87 24.12 36.27
C PRO A 38 17.41 25.19 35.30
N LEU A 39 17.53 24.83 34.02
CA LEU A 39 18.00 25.74 32.97
C LEU A 39 16.83 26.42 32.25
N SER A 40 15.86 25.63 31.78
CA SER A 40 14.72 26.13 31.03
C SER A 40 13.45 25.33 31.31
N MET A 41 12.30 25.95 31.04
CA MET A 41 10.97 25.37 31.18
C MET A 41 10.12 25.75 29.97
N GLN A 42 9.35 24.80 29.46
CA GLN A 42 8.35 25.05 28.44
C GLN A 42 7.00 24.41 28.82
N ALA A 43 5.92 25.19 28.68
CA ALA A 43 4.56 24.68 28.83
C ALA A 43 4.12 23.90 27.58
N LEU A 44 3.38 22.83 27.79
CA LEU A 44 2.89 21.89 26.78
C LEU A 44 1.35 21.94 26.70
N PRO A 45 0.75 21.67 25.53
CA PRO A 45 -0.71 21.67 25.39
C PRO A 45 -1.38 20.47 26.06
N SER A 46 -0.64 19.40 26.31
CA SER A 46 -1.11 18.16 26.94
C SER A 46 0.02 17.57 27.78
N GLU A 47 -0.30 16.61 28.64
CA GLU A 47 0.70 15.87 29.42
C GLU A 47 1.67 15.11 28.49
N PRO A 48 2.99 15.16 28.75
CA PRO A 48 3.98 14.40 28.00
C PRO A 48 3.95 12.92 28.37
N GLU A 49 3.78 12.06 27.37
CA GLU A 49 3.83 10.61 27.49
C GLU A 49 5.27 10.08 27.38
N SER A 50 6.05 10.61 26.45
CA SER A 50 7.41 10.18 26.19
C SER A 50 8.29 11.33 25.70
N ILE A 51 9.59 11.25 25.97
CA ILE A 51 10.55 12.28 25.61
C ILE A 51 11.82 11.59 25.09
N ILE A 52 12.38 12.07 23.99
CA ILE A 52 13.69 11.69 23.49
C ILE A 52 14.46 12.94 23.10
N VAL A 53 15.70 13.03 23.58
CA VAL A 53 16.69 14.00 23.09
C VAL A 53 17.53 13.32 22.03
N LEU A 54 17.58 13.91 20.84
CA LEU A 54 18.40 13.42 19.75
C LEU A 54 19.37 14.50 19.33
N GLU A 55 20.65 14.16 19.34
CA GLU A 55 21.70 15.00 18.80
C GLU A 55 21.97 14.58 17.35
N MET A 56 21.97 15.54 16.44
CA MET A 56 22.24 15.29 15.03
C MET A 56 23.45 16.08 14.58
N PHE A 57 24.38 15.36 13.95
CA PHE A 57 25.55 15.92 13.29
C PHE A 57 25.20 16.27 11.86
N GLY A 58 25.59 17.46 11.40
CA GLY A 58 25.45 17.79 9.99
C GLY A 58 26.35 16.91 9.12
N THR A 59 26.09 16.90 7.81
CA THR A 59 26.79 16.05 6.84
C THR A 59 28.26 16.42 6.63
N GLU A 60 28.71 17.56 7.16
CA GLU A 60 30.10 18.01 7.08
C GLU A 60 30.81 17.75 8.41
N ALA A 61 32.05 17.25 8.35
CA ALA A 61 32.85 16.85 9.51
C ALA A 61 33.20 17.98 10.50
N GLN A 62 32.86 19.24 10.18
CA GLN A 62 33.05 20.43 11.02
C GLN A 62 31.73 21.15 11.35
N SER A 63 30.59 20.58 10.98
CA SER A 63 29.29 21.19 11.29
C SER A 63 28.94 21.00 12.76
N ALA A 64 28.48 22.09 13.39
CA ALA A 64 28.01 22.06 14.77
C ALA A 64 26.85 21.05 14.91
N SER A 65 26.89 20.24 15.97
CA SER A 65 25.77 19.36 16.28
C SER A 65 24.55 20.19 16.71
N THR A 66 23.37 19.69 16.36
CA THR A 66 22.11 20.30 16.73
C THR A 66 21.33 19.34 17.61
N VAL A 67 20.90 19.82 18.76
CA VAL A 67 20.16 18.99 19.73
C VAL A 67 18.67 19.25 19.54
N HIS A 68 17.92 18.19 19.29
CA HIS A 68 16.48 18.22 19.14
C HIS A 68 15.81 17.47 20.29
N LEU A 69 14.97 18.18 21.02
CA LEU A 69 14.05 17.63 22.00
C LEU A 69 12.75 17.22 21.29
N ASN A 70 12.41 15.95 21.35
CA ASN A 70 11.18 15.38 20.81
C ASN A 70 10.29 14.94 21.97
N ILE A 71 9.04 15.38 21.96
CA ILE A 71 8.08 15.18 23.04
C ILE A 71 6.81 14.57 22.46
N GLY A 72 6.53 13.33 22.83
CA GLY A 72 5.26 12.66 22.57
C GLY A 72 4.25 13.03 23.63
N LEU A 73 3.07 13.51 23.21
CA LEU A 73 2.00 13.93 24.12
C LEU A 73 0.89 12.88 24.18
N GLN A 74 0.14 12.85 25.29
CA GLN A 74 -1.00 11.94 25.48
C GLN A 74 -2.13 12.15 24.48
N ASN A 75 -2.30 13.39 23.99
CA ASN A 75 -3.34 13.73 23.00
C ASN A 75 -2.98 13.36 21.55
N GLY A 76 -1.89 12.62 21.32
CA GLY A 76 -1.51 12.19 19.98
C GLY A 76 -0.65 13.16 19.19
N CYS A 77 -0.23 14.27 19.80
CA CYS A 77 0.69 15.23 19.19
C CYS A 77 2.16 14.87 19.47
N LEU A 78 3.00 15.05 18.47
CA LEU A 78 4.46 15.10 18.57
C LEU A 78 4.89 16.57 18.51
N LEU A 79 5.61 17.00 19.53
CA LEU A 79 6.33 18.27 19.56
C LEU A 79 7.81 18.02 19.28
N ARG A 80 8.41 18.86 18.44
CA ARG A 80 9.87 18.92 18.29
C ARG A 80 10.33 20.34 18.55
N THR A 81 11.39 20.45 19.32
CA THR A 81 12.01 21.71 19.73
C THR A 81 13.51 21.59 19.60
N THR A 82 14.18 22.66 19.19
CA THR A 82 15.64 22.75 19.17
C THR A 82 16.13 23.25 20.52
N VAL A 83 17.14 22.58 21.08
CA VAL A 83 17.76 22.91 22.36
C VAL A 83 19.09 23.59 22.07
N ASP A 84 19.29 24.78 22.60
CA ASP A 84 20.59 25.45 22.57
C ASP A 84 21.60 24.73 23.48
N GLN A 85 22.77 24.38 22.94
CA GLN A 85 23.78 23.58 23.66
C GLN A 85 24.48 24.32 24.81
N VAL A 86 24.38 25.64 24.87
CA VAL A 86 25.05 26.46 25.88
C VAL A 86 24.09 26.81 27.02
N THR A 87 22.92 27.32 26.66
CA THR A 87 21.92 27.89 27.57
C THR A 87 20.82 26.89 27.95
N GLY A 88 20.59 25.86 27.13
CA GLY A 88 19.44 24.97 27.27
C GLY A 88 18.11 25.63 26.86
N GLU A 89 18.14 26.78 26.18
CA GLU A 89 16.93 27.45 25.70
C GLU A 89 16.23 26.63 24.60
N LEU A 90 14.89 26.68 24.60
CA LEU A 90 14.01 25.90 23.75
C LEU A 90 13.43 26.76 22.62
N THR A 91 13.79 26.47 21.37
CA THR A 91 13.43 27.26 20.18
C THR A 91 12.90 26.39 19.01
N ASP A 92 12.30 26.98 17.97
CA ASP A 92 11.72 26.28 16.80
C ASP A 92 10.74 25.13 17.16
N ASN A 93 9.67 25.49 17.88
CA ASN A 93 8.61 24.55 18.25
C ASN A 93 7.77 24.13 17.03
N ARG A 94 7.85 22.85 16.65
CA ARG A 94 7.03 22.26 15.58
C ARG A 94 6.10 21.20 16.16
N THR A 95 4.82 21.31 15.82
CA THR A 95 3.79 20.35 16.25
C THR A 95 3.27 19.54 15.05
N ARG A 96 3.07 18.24 15.26
CA ARG A 96 2.41 17.34 14.31
C ARG A 96 1.48 16.39 15.05
N TYR A 97 0.26 16.21 14.54
CA TYR A 97 -0.67 15.21 15.06
C TYR A 97 -0.39 13.85 14.40
N LEU A 98 -0.09 12.83 15.19
CA LEU A 98 0.30 11.50 14.71
C LEU A 98 -0.85 10.49 14.74
N GLY A 99 -1.84 10.69 15.60
CA GLY A 99 -2.89 9.70 15.80
C GLY A 99 -3.74 9.96 17.03
N THR A 100 -4.72 9.09 17.26
CA THR A 100 -5.70 9.23 18.37
C THR A 100 -5.20 8.69 19.71
N LYS A 101 -4.07 7.96 19.72
CA LYS A 101 -3.45 7.39 20.93
C LYS A 101 -2.28 8.25 21.41
N SER A 102 -1.86 8.10 22.66
CA SER A 102 -0.65 8.73 23.19
C SER A 102 0.58 8.41 22.32
N VAL A 103 1.49 9.37 22.19
CA VAL A 103 2.70 9.21 21.38
C VAL A 103 3.85 8.67 22.23
N LYS A 104 4.32 7.46 21.87
CA LYS A 104 5.52 6.85 22.44
C LYS A 104 6.69 6.98 21.46
N LEU A 105 7.82 7.50 21.94
CA LEU A 105 9.03 7.69 21.15
C LEU A 105 10.06 6.61 21.47
N PHE A 106 10.68 6.07 20.43
CA PHE A 106 11.74 5.07 20.52
C PHE A 106 12.90 5.48 19.63
N ARG A 107 14.13 5.40 20.15
CA ARG A 107 15.33 5.60 19.36
C ARG A 107 15.60 4.35 18.52
N VAL A 108 15.85 4.56 17.24
CA VAL A 108 16.18 3.49 16.27
C VAL A 108 17.31 3.98 15.37
N ARG A 109 18.05 3.04 14.78
CA ARG A 109 19.14 3.35 13.84
C ARG A 109 18.74 2.94 12.44
N ILE A 110 18.89 3.86 11.48
CA ILE A 110 18.52 3.66 10.07
C ILE A 110 19.60 4.30 9.19
N GLN A 111 20.14 3.54 8.25
CA GLN A 111 21.25 3.97 7.37
C GLN A 111 22.41 4.54 8.18
N ASN A 112 22.80 3.85 9.25
CA ASN A 112 23.82 4.22 10.23
C ASN A 112 23.59 5.53 10.97
N LYS A 113 22.44 6.19 10.78
CA LYS A 113 22.05 7.43 11.47
C LYS A 113 20.98 7.18 12.50
N ASP A 114 20.97 7.99 13.55
CA ASP A 114 19.88 7.96 14.50
C ASP A 114 18.59 8.54 13.94
N ALA A 115 17.50 7.86 14.26
CA ALA A 115 16.15 8.24 13.93
C ALA A 115 15.24 7.98 15.14
N ILE A 116 14.04 8.54 15.08
CA ILE A 116 13.02 8.35 16.11
C ILE A 116 11.83 7.66 15.48
N MET A 117 11.47 6.51 16.01
CA MET A 117 10.17 5.91 15.75
C MET A 117 9.16 6.45 16.75
N ALA A 118 8.09 7.05 16.24
CA ALA A 118 6.97 7.54 17.03
C ALA A 118 5.76 6.64 16.83
N ALA A 119 5.30 5.99 17.89
CA ALA A 119 4.16 5.08 17.88
C ALA A 119 2.92 5.75 18.51
N SER A 120 1.80 5.72 17.78
CA SER A 120 0.46 6.15 18.24
C SER A 120 -0.58 5.21 17.63
N SER A 121 -1.65 5.72 16.98
CA SER A 121 -2.58 4.90 16.20
C SER A 121 -1.95 4.35 14.92
N ARG A 122 -0.87 4.99 14.45
CA ARG A 122 0.04 4.50 13.40
C ARG A 122 1.48 4.68 13.89
N ALA A 123 2.40 3.88 13.37
CA ALA A 123 3.82 4.10 13.56
C ALA A 123 4.33 5.14 12.54
N TRP A 124 5.16 6.05 12.99
CA TRP A 124 5.79 7.09 12.21
C TRP A 124 7.30 7.02 12.40
N LEU A 125 8.03 7.36 11.34
CA LEU A 125 9.47 7.46 11.39
C LEU A 125 9.89 8.91 11.17
N LEU A 126 10.61 9.46 12.14
CA LEU A 126 11.27 10.75 12.07
C LEU A 126 12.75 10.53 11.81
N TYR A 127 13.25 10.98 10.67
CA TYR A 127 14.64 10.83 10.28
C TYR A 127 15.13 12.06 9.52
N ASP A 128 16.43 12.28 9.52
CA ASP A 128 17.07 13.29 8.69
C ASP A 128 17.56 12.68 7.37
N TYR A 129 17.19 13.31 6.26
CA TYR A 129 17.62 12.94 4.93
C TYR A 129 17.85 14.19 4.08
N GLN A 130 19.06 14.33 3.54
CA GLN A 130 19.50 15.50 2.78
C GLN A 130 19.31 16.83 3.56
N SER A 131 19.72 16.83 4.84
CA SER A 131 19.62 18.00 5.74
C SER A 131 18.19 18.49 5.95
N ARG A 132 17.21 17.59 5.76
CA ARG A 132 15.80 17.85 5.99
C ARG A 132 15.18 16.71 6.77
N PHE A 133 14.49 17.08 7.82
CA PHE A 133 13.67 16.15 8.57
C PHE A 133 12.43 15.70 7.80
N HIS A 134 12.27 14.39 7.73
CA HIS A 134 11.12 13.71 7.18
C HIS A 134 10.39 12.99 8.31
N LEU A 135 9.07 13.11 8.32
CA LEU A 135 8.18 12.40 9.24
C LEU A 135 7.23 11.57 8.39
N THR A 136 7.55 10.30 8.19
CA THR A 136 6.81 9.41 7.29
C THR A 136 6.02 8.35 8.07
N PRO A 137 4.74 8.12 7.76
CA PRO A 137 3.99 7.04 8.38
C PRO A 137 4.45 5.69 7.80
N LEU A 138 4.58 4.68 8.65
CA LEU A 138 4.83 3.31 8.21
C LEU A 138 3.52 2.70 7.70
N SER A 139 3.58 1.99 6.56
CA SER A 139 2.48 1.17 6.06
C SER A 139 2.44 -0.16 6.82
N TYR A 140 2.17 -0.07 8.12
CA TYR A 140 2.19 -1.20 9.03
C TYR A 140 1.11 -1.08 10.10
N ALA A 141 0.86 -2.16 10.82
CA ALA A 141 0.00 -2.15 11.99
C ALA A 141 0.53 -1.19 13.06
N ALA A 142 -0.35 -0.77 13.98
CA ALA A 142 0.06 0.02 15.13
C ALA A 142 1.06 -0.77 15.98
N LEU A 143 2.14 -0.11 16.39
CA LEU A 143 3.18 -0.68 17.24
C LEU A 143 2.98 -0.15 18.66
N GLU A 144 3.20 -0.98 19.67
CA GLU A 144 3.09 -0.58 21.08
C GLU A 144 4.43 -0.19 21.68
N TYR A 145 5.47 -0.93 21.29
CA TYR A 145 6.84 -0.71 21.70
C TYR A 145 7.79 -1.02 20.56
N ALA A 146 8.93 -0.34 20.51
CA ALA A 146 9.99 -0.61 19.55
C ALA A 146 11.37 -0.36 20.16
N ALA A 147 12.37 -1.09 19.66
CA ALA A 147 13.78 -0.91 20.01
C ALA A 147 14.67 -1.24 18.81
N GLY A 148 15.82 -0.57 18.71
CA GLY A 148 16.84 -0.92 17.73
C GLY A 148 17.30 -2.37 17.89
N PHE A 149 17.51 -3.05 16.77
CA PHE A 149 17.94 -4.45 16.72
C PHE A 149 19.05 -4.60 15.68
N SER A 150 20.06 -5.41 15.99
CA SER A 150 21.15 -5.71 15.08
C SER A 150 21.55 -7.17 15.23
N SER A 151 21.57 -7.89 14.11
CA SER A 151 22.02 -9.28 14.02
C SER A 151 22.71 -9.52 12.68
N GLU A 152 23.38 -10.65 12.51
CA GLU A 152 24.00 -11.03 11.23
C GLU A 152 22.98 -11.09 10.07
N GLN A 153 21.76 -11.52 10.36
CA GLN A 153 20.67 -11.62 9.38
C GLN A 153 19.99 -10.27 9.12
N CYS A 154 20.08 -9.34 10.06
CA CYS A 154 19.45 -8.02 10.00
C CYS A 154 20.39 -6.99 10.65
N PRO A 155 21.37 -6.46 9.89
CA PRO A 155 22.38 -5.55 10.44
C PRO A 155 21.76 -4.29 11.05
N GLU A 156 20.71 -3.76 10.43
CA GLU A 156 19.92 -2.63 10.90
C GLU A 156 18.44 -2.99 10.91
N GLY A 157 17.94 -3.39 12.07
CA GLY A 157 16.56 -3.77 12.28
C GLY A 157 15.90 -3.03 13.43
N ILE A 158 14.60 -3.26 13.56
CA ILE A 158 13.79 -2.80 14.66
C ILE A 158 13.00 -3.99 15.19
N VAL A 159 13.15 -4.28 16.47
CA VAL A 159 12.26 -5.21 17.18
C VAL A 159 11.08 -4.40 17.69
N ALA A 160 9.86 -4.81 17.35
CA ALA A 160 8.64 -4.16 17.78
C ALA A 160 7.62 -5.16 18.32
N ILE A 161 6.80 -4.69 19.25
CA ILE A 161 5.66 -5.43 19.79
C ILE A 161 4.39 -4.82 19.18
N ALA A 162 3.57 -5.64 18.56
CA ALA A 162 2.28 -5.26 18.02
C ALA A 162 1.23 -6.25 18.53
N GLU A 163 0.30 -5.76 19.35
CA GLU A 163 -0.71 -6.59 20.02
C GLU A 163 -0.03 -7.76 20.76
N ASN A 164 -0.40 -9.00 20.43
CA ASN A 164 0.15 -10.21 21.04
C ASN A 164 1.35 -10.80 20.28
N THR A 165 1.98 -10.03 19.38
CA THR A 165 3.05 -10.53 18.49
C THR A 165 4.33 -9.72 18.61
N LEU A 166 5.46 -10.43 18.73
CA LEU A 166 6.81 -9.85 18.59
C LEU A 166 7.22 -9.91 17.10
N ARG A 167 7.72 -8.79 16.56
CA ARG A 167 8.06 -8.67 15.15
C ARG A 167 9.43 -8.04 14.97
N ILE A 168 10.25 -8.60 14.08
CA ILE A 168 11.52 -8.02 13.63
C ILE A 168 11.26 -7.36 12.27
N LEU A 169 11.55 -6.07 12.17
CA LEU A 169 11.30 -5.25 11.00
C LEU A 169 12.64 -4.71 10.47
N SER A 170 12.76 -4.60 9.15
CA SER A 170 13.87 -3.90 8.49
C SER A 170 13.30 -2.80 7.58
N LEU A 171 13.93 -1.63 7.56
CA LEU A 171 13.50 -0.47 6.78
C LEU A 171 14.52 -0.19 5.67
N GLU A 172 14.33 -0.84 4.51
CA GLU A 172 15.33 -0.79 3.42
C GLU A 172 15.21 0.46 2.53
N LYS A 173 13.98 0.80 2.09
CA LYS A 173 13.75 1.85 1.09
C LYS A 173 13.31 3.17 1.74
N LEU A 174 14.29 3.90 2.26
CA LEU A 174 14.08 5.27 2.76
C LEU A 174 13.81 6.24 1.59
N GLY A 175 12.78 7.08 1.71
CA GLY A 175 12.43 8.08 0.69
C GLY A 175 11.34 7.66 -0.31
N ALA A 176 11.02 6.37 -0.42
CA ALA A 176 9.82 5.92 -1.13
C ALA A 176 8.59 6.12 -0.23
N VAL A 177 7.74 7.10 -0.55
CA VAL A 177 6.60 7.48 0.31
C VAL A 177 5.41 6.51 0.15
N PHE A 178 5.33 5.80 -0.97
CA PHE A 178 4.21 4.90 -1.29
C PHE A 178 4.64 3.44 -1.28
N ASN A 179 4.06 2.68 -0.36
CA ASN A 179 4.03 1.23 -0.43
C ASN A 179 2.85 0.80 -1.30
N HIS A 180 3.06 -0.21 -2.14
CA HIS A 180 2.02 -0.79 -2.97
C HIS A 180 2.01 -2.30 -2.81
N VAL A 181 0.81 -2.88 -2.90
CA VAL A 181 0.60 -4.32 -3.02
C VAL A 181 -0.11 -4.52 -4.35
N VAL A 182 0.37 -5.47 -5.15
CA VAL A 182 -0.16 -5.73 -6.49
C VAL A 182 -1.15 -6.89 -6.41
N HIS A 183 -2.40 -6.63 -6.79
CA HIS A 183 -3.41 -7.65 -7.00
C HIS A 183 -3.60 -7.87 -8.50
N PRO A 184 -3.18 -9.02 -9.05
CA PRO A 184 -3.23 -9.26 -10.47
C PRO A 184 -4.67 -9.36 -10.99
N LEU A 185 -4.89 -8.84 -12.20
CA LEU A 185 -6.15 -8.91 -12.94
C LEU A 185 -5.96 -9.76 -14.22
N ASP A 186 -7.06 -10.09 -14.89
CA ASP A 186 -7.04 -10.93 -16.09
C ASP A 186 -6.93 -10.09 -17.37
N TYR A 187 -7.57 -8.91 -17.39
CA TYR A 187 -7.50 -7.96 -18.51
C TYR A 187 -7.15 -6.55 -18.01
N THR A 188 -6.94 -5.61 -18.94
CA THR A 188 -6.65 -4.21 -18.58
C THR A 188 -7.84 -3.54 -17.87
N PRO A 189 -7.69 -3.07 -16.61
CA PRO A 189 -8.77 -2.38 -15.91
C PRO A 189 -9.06 -1.02 -16.57
N ARG A 190 -10.35 -0.70 -16.74
CA ARG A 190 -10.80 0.58 -17.35
C ARG A 190 -11.42 1.54 -16.35
N ARG A 191 -12.21 1.01 -15.42
CA ARG A 191 -12.89 1.81 -14.40
C ARG A 191 -13.19 0.94 -13.19
N MET A 192 -13.19 1.56 -12.02
CA MET A 192 -13.60 0.93 -10.77
C MET A 192 -14.56 1.83 -10.01
N ILE A 193 -15.40 1.22 -9.19
CA ILE A 193 -16.29 1.89 -8.23
C ILE A 193 -16.15 1.23 -6.86
N VAL A 194 -16.42 1.99 -5.79
CA VAL A 194 -16.33 1.51 -4.41
C VAL A 194 -17.72 1.34 -3.83
N HIS A 195 -18.04 0.12 -3.36
CA HIS A 195 -19.24 -0.12 -2.58
C HIS A 195 -19.02 0.39 -1.14
N LYS A 196 -19.64 1.52 -0.79
CA LYS A 196 -19.37 2.22 0.47
C LYS A 196 -19.60 1.39 1.73
N ALA A 197 -20.60 0.51 1.74
CA ALA A 197 -20.96 -0.24 2.94
C ALA A 197 -19.96 -1.37 3.25
N SER A 198 -19.40 -2.04 2.24
CA SER A 198 -18.43 -3.13 2.43
C SER A 198 -16.98 -2.74 2.15
N GLY A 199 -16.73 -1.61 1.48
CA GLY A 199 -15.41 -1.22 1.00
C GLY A 199 -14.93 -2.00 -0.24
N ASN A 200 -15.72 -2.93 -0.77
CA ASN A 200 -15.35 -3.73 -1.94
C ASN A 200 -15.25 -2.87 -3.20
N LEU A 201 -14.38 -3.30 -4.10
CA LEU A 201 -14.16 -2.69 -5.41
C LEU A 201 -14.93 -3.47 -6.47
N ILE A 202 -15.61 -2.77 -7.37
CA ILE A 202 -16.19 -3.36 -8.58
C ILE A 202 -15.47 -2.78 -9.78
N ILE A 203 -14.80 -3.64 -10.54
CA ILE A 203 -13.82 -3.28 -11.56
C ILE A 203 -14.30 -3.85 -12.89
N ILE A 204 -14.27 -3.03 -13.94
CA ILE A 204 -14.41 -3.50 -15.32
C ILE A 204 -13.04 -3.61 -15.97
N GLU A 205 -12.80 -4.74 -16.62
CA GLU A 205 -11.55 -5.04 -17.31
C GLU A 205 -11.90 -5.31 -18.78
N ASN A 206 -11.13 -4.74 -19.72
CA ASN A 206 -11.30 -5.04 -21.14
C ASN A 206 -9.98 -4.97 -21.92
N ASP A 207 -9.86 -5.82 -22.94
CA ASP A 207 -8.74 -5.80 -23.88
C ASP A 207 -9.20 -5.99 -25.33
N HIS A 208 -8.54 -5.24 -26.22
CA HIS A 208 -8.69 -5.35 -27.66
C HIS A 208 -7.77 -6.44 -28.21
N ALA A 209 -8.23 -7.15 -29.25
CA ALA A 209 -7.52 -8.28 -29.84
C ALA A 209 -7.18 -9.35 -28.78
N ALA A 210 -8.14 -9.65 -27.90
CA ALA A 210 -8.03 -10.62 -26.84
C ALA A 210 -9.11 -11.70 -26.96
N PHE A 211 -8.86 -12.86 -26.35
CA PHE A 211 -9.82 -13.94 -26.25
C PHE A 211 -10.49 -13.95 -24.88
N THR A 212 -11.79 -14.27 -24.86
CA THR A 212 -12.48 -14.67 -23.63
C THR A 212 -11.91 -16.00 -23.13
N VAL A 213 -12.11 -16.34 -21.85
CA VAL A 213 -11.67 -17.64 -21.31
C VAL A 213 -12.27 -18.81 -22.11
N LYS A 214 -13.54 -18.69 -22.51
CA LYS A 214 -14.22 -19.69 -23.35
C LYS A 214 -13.60 -19.75 -24.75
N GLY A 215 -13.43 -18.61 -25.41
CA GLY A 215 -12.82 -18.53 -26.74
C GLY A 215 -11.38 -19.06 -26.77
N LYS A 216 -10.60 -18.87 -25.70
CA LYS A 216 -9.27 -19.50 -25.56
C LYS A 216 -9.35 -21.02 -25.53
N MET A 217 -10.25 -21.58 -24.73
CA MET A 217 -10.42 -23.03 -24.62
C MET A 217 -10.88 -23.66 -25.94
N GLU A 218 -11.85 -23.03 -26.61
CA GLU A 218 -12.36 -23.48 -27.90
C GLU A 218 -11.27 -23.42 -28.97
N ARG A 219 -10.50 -22.33 -29.04
CA ARG A 219 -9.40 -22.20 -29.99
C ARG A 219 -8.29 -23.23 -29.74
N ARG A 220 -7.93 -23.49 -28.48
CA ARG A 220 -6.97 -24.55 -28.12
C ARG A 220 -7.45 -25.92 -28.56
N LYS A 221 -8.74 -26.22 -28.35
CA LYS A 221 -9.34 -27.47 -28.78
C LYS A 221 -9.32 -27.62 -30.30
N GLN A 222 -9.72 -26.58 -31.04
CA GLN A 222 -9.67 -26.56 -32.51
C GLN A 222 -8.25 -26.80 -33.02
N LEU A 223 -7.24 -26.12 -32.45
CA LEU A 223 -5.84 -26.30 -32.84
C LEU A 223 -5.34 -27.73 -32.56
N ALA A 224 -5.72 -28.32 -31.43
CA ALA A 224 -5.38 -29.71 -31.12
C ALA A 224 -6.05 -30.68 -32.09
N ASP A 225 -7.34 -30.46 -32.42
CA ASP A 225 -8.08 -31.31 -33.36
C ASP A 225 -7.52 -31.18 -34.79
N GLU A 226 -7.15 -29.98 -35.24
CA GLU A 226 -6.48 -29.73 -36.53
C GLU A 226 -5.12 -30.46 -36.62
N LEU A 227 -4.31 -30.43 -35.56
CA LEU A 227 -3.04 -31.17 -35.50
C LEU A 227 -3.24 -32.68 -35.54
N MET A 228 -4.30 -33.18 -34.90
CA MET A 228 -4.63 -34.61 -34.92
C MET A 228 -5.07 -35.09 -36.31
N GLU A 229 -5.73 -34.25 -37.12
CA GLU A 229 -6.04 -34.60 -38.52
C GLU A 229 -4.77 -34.64 -39.38
N VAL A 230 -3.86 -33.66 -39.22
CA VAL A 230 -2.55 -33.68 -39.91
C VAL A 230 -1.75 -34.92 -39.54
N ALA A 231 -1.80 -35.37 -38.28
CA ALA A 231 -1.14 -36.60 -37.84
C ALA A 231 -1.67 -37.86 -38.53
N LYS A 232 -2.90 -37.87 -39.07
CA LYS A 232 -3.42 -39.04 -39.82
C LYS A 232 -2.80 -39.15 -41.22
N GLU A 233 -2.33 -38.04 -41.77
CA GLU A 233 -1.75 -37.96 -43.11
C GLU A 233 -0.20 -38.03 -43.10
N ALA A 234 0.44 -37.99 -41.93
CA ALA A 234 1.89 -38.00 -41.75
C ALA A 234 2.51 -39.42 -41.64
N GLU A 235 3.82 -39.53 -41.88
CA GLU A 235 4.59 -40.77 -41.70
C GLU A 235 4.69 -41.20 -40.22
N GLU A 236 4.82 -42.49 -39.93
CA GLU A 236 4.70 -43.09 -38.58
C GLU A 236 5.58 -42.42 -37.50
N ALA A 237 6.78 -41.95 -37.85
CA ALA A 237 7.69 -41.27 -36.93
C ALA A 237 7.19 -39.86 -36.52
N ASP A 238 6.52 -39.15 -37.43
CA ASP A 238 5.99 -37.80 -37.19
C ASP A 238 4.62 -37.85 -36.48
N GLN A 239 3.85 -38.94 -36.67
CA GLN A 239 2.54 -39.10 -36.03
C GLN A 239 2.61 -39.04 -34.50
N GLN A 240 3.64 -39.64 -33.90
CA GLN A 240 3.80 -39.67 -32.44
C GLN A 240 4.13 -38.27 -31.91
N ALA A 241 5.03 -37.54 -32.57
CA ALA A 241 5.40 -36.18 -32.17
C ALA A 241 4.22 -35.20 -32.29
N VAL A 242 3.42 -35.30 -33.35
CA VAL A 242 2.25 -34.42 -33.54
C VAL A 242 1.16 -34.70 -32.50
N LYS A 243 0.94 -35.98 -32.14
CA LYS A 243 0.01 -36.36 -31.05
C LYS A 243 0.44 -35.79 -29.70
N GLU A 244 1.72 -35.93 -29.35
CA GLU A 244 2.27 -35.36 -28.12
C GLU A 244 2.13 -33.84 -28.06
N MET A 245 2.33 -33.14 -29.19
CA MET A 245 2.13 -31.70 -29.29
C MET A 245 0.65 -31.30 -29.15
N ALA A 246 -0.27 -32.05 -29.74
CA ALA A 246 -1.71 -31.79 -29.61
C ALA A 246 -2.19 -31.98 -28.16
N ASP A 247 -1.69 -33.02 -27.49
CA ASP A 247 -1.98 -33.29 -26.07
C ASP A 247 -1.38 -32.22 -25.16
N ALA A 248 -0.16 -31.74 -25.44
CA ALA A 248 0.46 -30.63 -24.73
C ALA A 248 -0.39 -29.34 -24.85
N ILE A 249 -0.85 -28.98 -26.05
CA ILE A 249 -1.71 -27.80 -26.27
C ILE A 249 -3.02 -27.90 -25.47
N ARG A 250 -3.56 -29.11 -25.33
CA ARG A 250 -4.83 -29.37 -24.64
C ARG A 250 -4.68 -29.32 -23.12
N THR A 251 -3.57 -29.79 -22.59
CA THR A 251 -3.36 -30.01 -21.15
C THR A 251 -2.53 -28.92 -20.49
N GLU A 252 -1.59 -28.32 -21.21
CA GLU A 252 -0.63 -27.38 -20.65
C GLU A 252 -1.25 -25.99 -20.46
N LYS A 253 -1.19 -25.50 -19.22
CA LYS A 253 -1.54 -24.12 -18.88
C LYS A 253 -0.27 -23.30 -18.74
N VAL A 254 0.12 -22.66 -19.84
CA VAL A 254 1.21 -21.68 -19.87
C VAL A 254 0.84 -20.45 -19.02
N ASP A 255 1.79 -19.94 -18.25
CA ASP A 255 1.64 -18.69 -17.50
C ASP A 255 1.65 -17.48 -18.45
N GLU A 256 0.46 -16.98 -18.75
CA GLU A 256 0.26 -15.84 -19.65
C GLU A 256 0.92 -14.54 -19.16
N ARG A 257 1.30 -14.44 -17.87
CA ARG A 257 1.98 -13.24 -17.35
C ARG A 257 3.45 -13.20 -17.72
N VAL A 258 4.07 -14.37 -17.85
CA VAL A 258 5.47 -14.51 -18.22
C VAL A 258 5.62 -14.47 -19.73
N TYR A 259 4.77 -15.22 -20.45
CA TYR A 259 4.89 -15.42 -21.89
C TYR A 259 4.01 -14.46 -22.72
N GLY A 260 3.12 -13.71 -22.06
CA GLY A 260 2.13 -12.85 -22.71
C GLY A 260 0.85 -13.62 -23.05
N SER A 261 -0.28 -12.93 -22.95
CA SER A 261 -1.57 -13.50 -23.32
C SER A 261 -1.70 -13.69 -24.84
N PRO A 262 -2.35 -14.79 -25.29
CA PRO A 262 -2.58 -15.04 -26.71
C PRO A 262 -3.49 -13.94 -27.29
N LYS A 263 -3.07 -13.37 -28.43
CA LYS A 263 -3.79 -12.30 -29.12
C LYS A 263 -4.77 -12.87 -30.13
N ASN A 264 -5.96 -12.30 -30.14
CA ASN A 264 -7.00 -12.58 -31.12
C ASN A 264 -6.88 -11.64 -32.34
N GLN A 265 -7.74 -11.83 -33.34
CA GLN A 265 -7.83 -10.94 -34.49
C GLN A 265 -8.24 -9.51 -34.07
N LYS A 266 -7.85 -8.53 -34.89
CA LYS A 266 -8.26 -7.13 -34.67
C LYS A 266 -9.78 -7.01 -34.79
N GLY A 267 -10.40 -6.24 -33.91
CA GLY A 267 -11.87 -6.12 -33.82
C GLY A 267 -12.51 -7.11 -32.84
N LYS A 268 -11.76 -8.12 -32.35
CA LYS A 268 -12.23 -9.00 -31.28
C LYS A 268 -11.95 -8.43 -29.90
N TRP A 269 -12.87 -8.65 -28.97
CA TRP A 269 -12.76 -8.14 -27.60
C TRP A 269 -13.02 -9.20 -26.55
N ALA A 270 -12.37 -9.02 -25.41
CA ALA A 270 -12.67 -9.74 -24.18
C ALA A 270 -12.83 -8.73 -23.04
N SER A 271 -13.90 -8.90 -22.26
CA SER A 271 -14.13 -8.08 -21.08
C SER A 271 -14.79 -8.85 -19.95
N THR A 272 -14.63 -8.35 -18.73
CA THR A 272 -15.24 -8.92 -17.52
C THR A 272 -15.57 -7.83 -16.52
N VAL A 273 -16.49 -8.13 -15.60
CA VAL A 273 -16.71 -7.35 -14.38
C VAL A 273 -16.36 -8.20 -13.17
N ARG A 274 -15.57 -7.63 -12.25
CA ARG A 274 -15.05 -8.29 -11.06
C ARG A 274 -15.44 -7.51 -9.81
N VAL A 275 -15.92 -8.21 -8.79
CA VAL A 275 -15.99 -7.72 -7.42
C VAL A 275 -14.78 -8.24 -6.66
N MET A 276 -13.98 -7.33 -6.11
CA MET A 276 -12.75 -7.62 -5.39
C MET A 276 -12.79 -6.99 -4.00
N ARG A 277 -12.35 -7.71 -2.97
CA ARG A 277 -12.18 -7.16 -1.62
C ARG A 277 -10.92 -6.28 -1.58
N SER A 278 -11.04 -5.05 -1.07
CA SER A 278 -9.96 -4.07 -1.09
C SER A 278 -8.80 -4.38 -0.12
N SER A 279 -9.00 -5.25 0.86
CA SER A 279 -8.03 -5.53 1.93
C SER A 279 -6.96 -6.55 1.54
N ASP A 280 -7.36 -7.60 0.82
CA ASP A 280 -6.52 -8.75 0.46
C ASP A 280 -6.49 -9.03 -1.05
N GLY A 281 -7.34 -8.35 -1.83
CA GLY A 281 -7.48 -8.55 -3.27
C GLY A 281 -8.24 -9.81 -3.65
N GLU A 282 -8.95 -10.46 -2.72
CA GLU A 282 -9.75 -11.64 -3.01
C GLU A 282 -10.85 -11.30 -4.02
N THR A 283 -10.98 -12.12 -5.06
CA THR A 283 -12.08 -12.00 -6.03
C THR A 283 -13.33 -12.67 -5.47
N LEU A 284 -14.34 -11.87 -5.15
CA LEU A 284 -15.60 -12.33 -4.55
C LEU A 284 -16.61 -12.77 -5.61
N SER A 285 -16.64 -12.04 -6.73
CA SER A 285 -17.53 -12.33 -7.85
C SER A 285 -16.84 -11.94 -9.15
N HIS A 286 -17.07 -12.74 -10.19
CA HIS A 286 -16.48 -12.53 -11.50
C HIS A 286 -17.50 -12.92 -12.57
N PHE A 287 -17.82 -11.99 -13.46
CA PHE A 287 -18.76 -12.21 -14.56
C PHE A 287 -18.08 -11.88 -15.89
N PRO A 288 -17.73 -12.91 -16.69
CA PRO A 288 -17.20 -12.69 -18.04
C PRO A 288 -18.33 -12.26 -18.98
N PHE A 289 -18.10 -11.21 -19.76
CA PHE A 289 -19.03 -10.79 -20.81
C PHE A 289 -18.95 -11.70 -22.03
N ALA A 290 -19.89 -11.53 -22.96
CA ALA A 290 -19.89 -12.30 -24.20
C ALA A 290 -18.71 -11.90 -25.11
N GLU A 291 -18.43 -12.71 -26.12
CA GLU A 291 -17.41 -12.36 -27.11
C GLU A 291 -17.83 -11.08 -27.84
N ASP A 292 -16.82 -10.24 -28.14
CA ASP A 292 -16.99 -8.96 -28.85
C ASP A 292 -17.83 -7.91 -28.13
N GLU A 293 -18.09 -8.11 -26.84
CA GLU A 293 -18.61 -7.09 -25.96
C GLU A 293 -17.49 -6.53 -25.07
N ALA A 294 -17.30 -5.21 -25.14
CA ALA A 294 -16.25 -4.52 -24.40
C ALA A 294 -16.85 -3.52 -23.41
N ALA A 295 -16.70 -3.78 -22.11
CA ALA A 295 -17.14 -2.87 -21.05
C ALA A 295 -16.30 -1.58 -21.00
N PHE A 296 -16.93 -0.40 -21.10
CA PHE A 296 -16.25 0.91 -21.07
C PHE A 296 -16.69 1.80 -19.91
N SER A 297 -17.88 1.56 -19.35
CA SER A 297 -18.42 2.36 -18.26
C SER A 297 -19.08 1.47 -17.21
N ILE A 298 -19.01 1.91 -15.96
CA ILE A 298 -19.66 1.26 -14.82
C ILE A 298 -20.19 2.34 -13.88
N ALA A 299 -21.40 2.13 -13.38
CA ALA A 299 -22.03 2.98 -12.38
C ALA A 299 -22.83 2.13 -11.39
N MET A 300 -22.82 2.55 -10.12
CA MET A 300 -23.69 2.00 -9.09
C MET A 300 -24.82 2.99 -8.84
N VAL A 301 -26.06 2.51 -8.94
CA VAL A 301 -27.25 3.33 -8.84
C VAL A 301 -28.30 2.69 -7.95
N GLN A 302 -29.20 3.51 -7.44
CA GLN A 302 -30.44 3.08 -6.80
C GLN A 302 -31.58 3.71 -7.60
N PHE A 303 -32.54 2.90 -8.03
CA PHE A 303 -33.70 3.41 -8.74
C PHE A 303 -34.76 3.89 -7.74
N GLN A 304 -35.48 4.96 -8.07
CA GLN A 304 -36.49 5.55 -7.18
C GLN A 304 -37.62 4.57 -6.83
N ASN A 305 -37.96 3.64 -7.73
CA ASN A 305 -38.94 2.60 -7.50
C ASN A 305 -38.44 1.45 -6.60
N GLN A 306 -37.13 1.37 -6.35
CA GLN A 306 -36.47 0.32 -5.57
C GLN A 306 -35.30 0.92 -4.77
N SER A 307 -35.61 1.86 -3.86
CA SER A 307 -34.62 2.62 -3.08
C SER A 307 -33.70 1.75 -2.23
N ASP A 308 -34.20 0.61 -1.77
CA ASP A 308 -33.49 -0.26 -0.83
C ASP A 308 -32.49 -1.18 -1.53
N THR A 309 -32.47 -1.16 -2.87
CA THR A 309 -31.67 -2.07 -3.68
C THR A 309 -30.63 -1.31 -4.48
N GLN A 310 -29.40 -1.84 -4.51
CA GLN A 310 -28.32 -1.29 -5.32
C GLN A 310 -28.14 -2.10 -6.61
N PHE A 311 -28.04 -1.37 -7.71
CA PHE A 311 -27.81 -1.90 -9.04
C PHE A 311 -26.45 -1.46 -9.55
N VAL A 312 -25.81 -2.34 -10.30
CA VAL A 312 -24.59 -2.02 -11.03
C VAL A 312 -24.91 -2.08 -12.52
N LEU A 313 -24.76 -0.94 -13.18
CA LEU A 313 -24.94 -0.79 -14.62
C LEU A 313 -23.56 -0.80 -15.29
N VAL A 314 -23.36 -1.68 -16.26
CA VAL A 314 -22.13 -1.75 -17.05
C VAL A 314 -22.48 -1.50 -18.51
N GLY A 315 -21.93 -0.43 -19.07
CA GLY A 315 -22.10 -0.08 -20.48
C GLY A 315 -21.01 -0.70 -21.34
N CYS A 316 -21.41 -1.48 -22.33
CA CYS A 316 -20.54 -2.21 -23.25
C CYS A 316 -20.75 -1.74 -24.70
N GLY A 317 -19.67 -1.72 -25.49
CA GLY A 317 -19.74 -1.61 -26.94
C GLY A 317 -19.70 -2.99 -27.59
N CYS A 318 -20.48 -3.21 -28.65
CA CYS A 318 -20.55 -4.47 -29.38
C CYS A 318 -19.81 -4.37 -30.72
N GLU A 319 -18.98 -5.38 -31.03
CA GLU A 319 -18.23 -5.52 -32.29
C GLU A 319 -17.45 -4.26 -32.68
N LEU A 320 -16.83 -3.62 -31.68
CA LEU A 320 -16.16 -2.34 -31.86
C LEU A 320 -14.88 -2.48 -32.70
N GLN A 321 -14.87 -1.90 -33.90
CA GLN A 321 -13.64 -1.69 -34.67
C GLN A 321 -13.07 -0.31 -34.35
N LEU A 322 -11.80 -0.25 -33.94
CA LEU A 322 -11.15 1.02 -33.58
C LEU A 322 -10.75 1.86 -34.79
N LYS A 323 -10.29 1.22 -35.90
CA LYS A 323 -9.80 1.92 -37.09
C LYS A 323 -10.16 1.18 -38.39
N PRO A 324 -10.92 1.82 -39.31
CA PRO A 324 -11.75 3.00 -39.06
C PRO A 324 -12.77 2.71 -37.95
N ARG A 325 -13.20 3.74 -37.21
CA ARG A 325 -14.13 3.56 -36.09
C ARG A 325 -15.47 3.06 -36.60
N LYS A 326 -15.88 1.86 -36.21
CA LYS A 326 -17.21 1.27 -36.46
C LYS A 326 -17.67 0.55 -35.20
N ALA A 327 -18.96 0.61 -34.89
CA ALA A 327 -19.56 -0.12 -33.78
C ALA A 327 -20.90 -0.67 -34.25
N ASN A 328 -21.25 -1.88 -33.82
CA ASN A 328 -22.53 -2.52 -34.14
C ASN A 328 -23.47 -2.36 -32.92
N GLY A 329 -23.71 -1.10 -32.54
CA GLY A 329 -24.47 -0.72 -31.36
C GLY A 329 -23.73 -0.95 -30.02
N GLY A 330 -24.53 -0.94 -28.96
CA GLY A 330 -24.06 -1.13 -27.58
C GLY A 330 -25.07 -1.90 -26.74
N CYS A 331 -24.68 -2.19 -25.50
CA CYS A 331 -25.58 -2.78 -24.54
C CYS A 331 -25.28 -2.31 -23.12
N ILE A 332 -26.31 -2.35 -22.28
CA ILE A 332 -26.20 -2.07 -20.85
C ILE A 332 -26.56 -3.34 -20.10
N TYR A 333 -25.59 -3.84 -19.35
CA TYR A 333 -25.78 -4.91 -18.40
C TYR A 333 -26.25 -4.33 -17.07
N THR A 334 -27.38 -4.84 -16.57
CA THR A 334 -27.90 -4.47 -15.25
C THR A 334 -27.71 -5.65 -14.30
N PHE A 335 -26.91 -5.43 -13.25
CA PHE A 335 -26.69 -6.39 -12.19
C PHE A 335 -27.37 -5.94 -10.89
N LEU A 336 -27.94 -6.88 -10.17
CA LEU A 336 -28.32 -6.73 -8.77
C LEU A 336 -27.08 -6.98 -7.90
N LEU A 337 -26.74 -6.01 -7.05
CA LEU A 337 -25.68 -6.17 -6.08
C LEU A 337 -26.25 -6.79 -4.79
N ALA A 338 -25.93 -8.06 -4.55
CA ALA A 338 -26.45 -8.81 -3.41
C ALA A 338 -25.38 -9.09 -2.34
N ALA A 339 -25.83 -9.70 -1.24
CA ALA A 339 -24.99 -10.14 -0.13
C ALA A 339 -24.00 -9.06 0.35
N ASN A 340 -24.52 -7.84 0.55
CA ASN A 340 -23.76 -6.66 0.99
C ASN A 340 -22.55 -6.32 0.10
N GLY A 341 -22.72 -6.40 -1.23
CA GLY A 341 -21.67 -6.01 -2.17
C GLY A 341 -20.63 -7.08 -2.44
N THR A 342 -20.98 -8.36 -2.28
CA THR A 342 -20.06 -9.48 -2.55
C THR A 342 -20.38 -10.20 -3.85
N THR A 343 -21.66 -10.26 -4.24
CA THR A 343 -22.12 -11.00 -5.43
C THR A 343 -22.84 -10.10 -6.42
N LEU A 344 -22.58 -10.31 -7.71
CA LEU A 344 -23.33 -9.72 -8.82
C LEU A 344 -24.27 -10.77 -9.41
N HIS A 345 -25.57 -10.47 -9.43
CA HIS A 345 -26.55 -11.27 -10.15
C HIS A 345 -27.01 -10.52 -11.39
N LEU A 346 -26.81 -11.11 -12.58
CA LEU A 346 -27.30 -10.54 -13.82
C LEU A 346 -28.83 -10.52 -13.81
N LEU A 347 -29.44 -9.34 -14.01
CA LEU A 347 -30.88 -9.20 -14.17
C LEU A 347 -31.26 -9.24 -15.64
N HIS A 348 -30.67 -8.36 -16.45
CA HIS A 348 -30.92 -8.28 -17.88
C HIS A 348 -29.78 -7.57 -18.61
N ARG A 349 -29.78 -7.74 -19.93
CA ARG A 349 -28.91 -7.04 -20.88
C ARG A 349 -29.81 -6.29 -21.85
N THR A 350 -29.76 -4.96 -21.84
CA THR A 350 -30.57 -4.11 -22.71
C THR A 350 -29.73 -3.62 -23.88
N PRO A 351 -30.08 -3.93 -25.14
CA PRO A 351 -29.41 -3.36 -26.30
C PRO A 351 -29.72 -1.86 -26.39
N THR A 352 -28.76 -1.08 -26.88
CA THR A 352 -28.95 0.34 -27.23
C THR A 352 -28.92 0.49 -28.75
N ASP A 353 -29.68 1.44 -29.27
CA ASP A 353 -29.67 1.77 -30.69
C ASP A 353 -28.27 2.25 -31.15
N GLU A 354 -27.99 2.16 -32.46
CA GLU A 354 -26.70 2.50 -33.10
C GLU A 354 -26.25 3.95 -32.91
#